data_AF-A0A0F8WGN6-F1
#
_entry.id   AF-A0A0F8WGN6-F1
#
_cell.length_a   1.000
_cell.length_b   1.000
_cell.length_c   1.000
_cell.angle_alpha   90.00
_cell.angle_beta   90.00
_cell.angle_gamma   90.00
#
_symmetry.space_group_name_H-M   'P 1'
#
loop_
_entity.id
_entity.type
_entity.pdbx_description
1 polymer ?
#
loop_
_entity_poly.entity_id
_entity_poly.type
_entity_poly.pdbx_seq_one_letter_code
_entity_poly.pdbx_strand_id
1 'polypeptide(L)'
;MVGRKKKVYEELWRPIEAQSESGARFPLGRIQIFCPACGSPKVGPYGTHGRKTSRVETFQCKNPKCSHLKSYKTGKQCVITTSSQFRELIFGKLKALYEDLLKDGAKNKTVAKKYGISESQVSALRTEIESAIDKLNGLDTLVLTPQPDKAIAIDETFLKIEGTSIYVIIATGYESHKTLGIKVSKSRSEWDIREVFNEAERNIKHDINAVSSDALNATQAALKNLNREITHIIHPHKKPFDKAIIRHYSYENNERITTTIGVKSNFFKKRGKRQFRYMEARTDLSPKIKK
;
A
#
# COMPACT_ATOMS: atom_id res chain seq x y z
N MET A 1 -7.69 -67.83 12.81
CA MET A 1 -8.22 -66.49 12.48
C MET A 1 -7.94 -66.20 11.02
N VAL A 2 -8.97 -66.22 10.18
CA VAL A 2 -8.89 -65.93 8.74
C VAL A 2 -8.25 -64.55 8.55
N GLY A 3 -7.18 -64.51 7.75
CA GLY A 3 -6.28 -63.38 7.62
C GLY A 3 -6.99 -62.09 7.22
N ARG A 4 -6.98 -61.10 8.11
CA ARG A 4 -7.28 -59.71 7.73
C ARG A 4 -6.36 -59.36 6.56
N LYS A 5 -6.95 -59.03 5.41
CA LYS A 5 -6.22 -58.48 4.25
C LYS A 5 -5.30 -57.38 4.76
N LYS A 6 -3.99 -57.47 4.47
CA LYS A 6 -3.02 -56.43 4.81
C LYS A 6 -3.51 -55.12 4.17
N LYS A 7 -3.93 -54.16 4.99
CA LYS A 7 -4.38 -52.84 4.51
C LYS A 7 -3.16 -52.14 3.90
N VAL A 8 -3.21 -51.89 2.59
CA VAL A 8 -2.23 -51.06 1.92
C VAL A 8 -2.54 -49.62 2.30
N TYR A 9 -1.56 -48.94 2.91
CA TYR A 9 -1.67 -47.54 3.28
C TYR A 9 -1.04 -46.71 2.17
N GLU A 10 -1.87 -45.99 1.44
CA GLU A 10 -1.48 -45.06 0.38
C GLU A 10 -1.19 -43.67 0.95
N GLU A 11 -0.77 -42.76 0.07
CA GLU A 11 -0.50 -41.38 0.40
C GLU A 11 -1.77 -40.66 0.85
N LEU A 12 -1.71 -40.00 2.00
CA LEU A 12 -2.87 -39.29 2.54
C LEU A 12 -2.83 -37.81 2.17
N TRP A 13 -3.71 -37.42 1.25
CA TRP A 13 -3.89 -36.03 0.81
C TRP A 13 -5.12 -35.40 1.46
N ARG A 14 -4.95 -34.27 2.15
CA ARG A 14 -6.04 -33.49 2.75
C ARG A 14 -6.25 -32.16 2.05
N PRO A 15 -7.50 -31.72 1.80
CA PRO A 15 -7.76 -30.37 1.34
C PRO A 15 -7.37 -29.35 2.40
N ILE A 16 -6.97 -28.17 1.95
CA ILE A 16 -6.76 -26.99 2.78
C ILE A 16 -7.78 -25.96 2.33
N GLU A 17 -8.56 -25.47 3.27
CA GLU A 17 -9.52 -24.40 3.07
C GLU A 17 -9.19 -23.26 4.04
N ALA A 18 -9.24 -22.03 3.54
CA ALA A 18 -9.31 -20.84 4.38
C ALA A 18 -10.77 -20.48 4.62
N GLN A 19 -11.07 -19.94 5.80
CA GLN A 19 -12.38 -19.38 6.12
C GLN A 19 -12.19 -17.92 6.52
N SER A 20 -12.92 -17.01 5.88
CA SER A 20 -12.97 -15.60 6.29
C SER A 20 -13.82 -15.41 7.54
N GLU A 21 -13.74 -14.23 8.16
CA GLU A 21 -14.62 -13.86 9.29
C GLU A 21 -16.09 -13.84 8.90
N SER A 22 -16.41 -13.49 7.66
CA SER A 22 -17.76 -13.59 7.08
C SER A 22 -18.24 -15.03 6.85
N GLY A 23 -17.38 -16.02 7.09
CA GLY A 23 -17.69 -17.44 6.99
C GLY A 23 -17.53 -18.02 5.58
N ALA A 24 -17.10 -17.22 4.60
CA ALA A 24 -16.81 -17.72 3.25
C ALA A 24 -15.59 -18.65 3.28
N ARG A 25 -15.68 -19.77 2.53
CA ARG A 25 -14.63 -20.79 2.47
C ARG A 25 -13.95 -20.77 1.11
N PHE A 26 -12.63 -20.87 1.11
CA PHE A 26 -11.82 -20.77 -0.10
C PHE A 26 -10.80 -21.91 -0.14
N PRO A 27 -10.75 -22.70 -1.24
CA PRO A 27 -9.77 -23.77 -1.35
C PRO A 27 -8.37 -23.18 -1.58
N LEU A 28 -7.42 -23.51 -0.71
CA LEU A 28 -6.00 -23.17 -0.87
C LEU A 28 -5.21 -24.32 -1.53
N GLY A 29 -5.82 -25.51 -1.67
CA GLY A 29 -5.25 -26.66 -2.36
C GLY A 29 -5.27 -27.92 -1.51
N ARG A 30 -4.26 -28.78 -1.65
CA ARG A 30 -4.14 -30.04 -0.89
C ARG A 30 -2.75 -30.16 -0.27
N ILE A 31 -2.66 -30.90 0.84
CA ILE A 31 -1.40 -31.25 1.50
C ILE A 31 -1.29 -32.76 1.69
N GLN A 32 -0.11 -33.28 1.40
CA GLN A 32 0.26 -34.65 1.71
C GLN A 32 0.76 -34.74 3.16
N ILE A 33 0.29 -35.73 3.90
CA ILE A 33 0.66 -35.90 5.31
C ILE A 33 1.83 -36.88 5.42
N PHE A 34 2.88 -36.43 6.10
CA PHE A 34 4.07 -37.25 6.37
C PHE A 34 4.23 -37.57 7.86
N CYS A 35 4.88 -38.70 8.14
CA CYS A 35 5.29 -39.01 9.50
C CYS A 35 6.47 -38.12 9.91
N PRO A 36 6.39 -37.37 11.03
CA PRO A 36 7.48 -36.50 11.46
C PRO A 36 8.73 -37.25 11.92
N ALA A 37 8.62 -38.55 12.25
CA ALA A 37 9.75 -39.35 12.73
C ALA A 37 10.54 -40.02 11.59
N CYS A 38 9.90 -40.33 10.46
CA CYS A 38 10.53 -41.11 9.39
C CYS A 38 10.27 -40.60 7.97
N GLY A 39 9.57 -39.47 7.80
CA GLY A 39 9.26 -38.88 6.50
C GLY A 39 8.32 -39.71 5.61
N SER A 40 7.83 -40.86 6.08
CA SER A 40 7.00 -41.75 5.25
C SER A 40 5.60 -41.16 5.01
N PRO A 41 5.07 -41.25 3.78
CA PRO A 41 3.70 -40.85 3.45
C PRO A 41 2.64 -41.86 3.93
N LYS A 42 3.06 -43.03 4.40
CA LYS A 42 2.19 -44.07 5.00
C LYS A 42 1.65 -43.62 6.37
N VAL A 43 0.68 -42.73 6.33
CA VAL A 43 0.04 -42.12 7.50
C VAL A 43 -1.48 -42.29 7.37
N GLY A 44 -2.15 -42.62 8.47
CA GLY A 44 -3.61 -42.78 8.50
C GLY A 44 -4.26 -41.96 9.61
N PRO A 45 -5.58 -41.68 9.51
CA PRO A 45 -6.32 -41.00 10.58
C PRO A 45 -6.30 -41.83 11.87
N TYR A 46 -6.17 -41.14 12.99
CA TYR A 46 -6.11 -41.70 14.35
C TYR A 46 -7.18 -41.05 15.25
N GLY A 47 -8.32 -40.67 14.65
CA GLY A 47 -9.42 -40.04 15.36
C GLY A 47 -9.16 -38.58 15.72
N THR A 48 -10.09 -38.00 16.47
CA THR A 48 -10.09 -36.60 16.88
C THR A 48 -9.84 -36.49 18.38
N HIS A 49 -8.85 -35.68 18.76
CA HIS A 49 -8.53 -35.42 20.15
C HIS A 49 -8.94 -34.00 20.53
N GLY A 50 -9.41 -33.82 21.76
CA GLY A 50 -9.75 -32.50 22.30
C GLY A 50 -8.51 -31.67 22.59
N ARG A 51 -8.53 -30.39 22.20
CA ARG A 51 -7.64 -29.32 22.66
C ARG A 51 -8.47 -28.25 23.37
N LYS A 52 -7.80 -27.36 24.10
CA LYS A 52 -8.39 -26.29 24.93
C LYS A 52 -9.53 -25.50 24.25
N THR A 53 -9.48 -25.33 22.92
CA THR A 53 -10.45 -24.52 22.15
C THR A 53 -11.07 -25.23 20.94
N SER A 54 -10.63 -26.44 20.59
CA SER A 54 -11.13 -27.15 19.40
C SER A 54 -10.84 -28.65 19.44
N ARG A 55 -11.52 -29.44 18.59
CA ARG A 55 -11.15 -30.85 18.33
C ARG A 55 -10.24 -30.89 17.12
N VAL A 56 -9.11 -31.58 17.24
CA VAL A 56 -8.12 -31.67 16.16
C VAL A 56 -8.00 -33.11 15.69
N GLU A 57 -8.06 -33.32 14.38
CA GLU A 57 -7.76 -34.62 13.78
C GLU A 57 -6.28 -34.96 14.01
N THR A 58 -6.05 -36.15 14.54
CA THR A 58 -4.70 -36.69 14.69
C THR A 58 -4.46 -37.78 13.67
N PHE A 59 -3.19 -37.95 13.32
CA PHE A 59 -2.74 -38.93 12.37
C PHE A 59 -1.70 -39.83 13.01
N GLN A 60 -1.61 -41.07 12.55
CA GLN A 60 -0.64 -42.03 13.04
C GLN A 60 0.15 -42.63 11.88
N CYS A 61 1.47 -42.68 12.04
CA CYS A 61 2.35 -43.39 11.14
C CYS A 61 2.03 -44.89 11.11
N LYS A 62 1.87 -45.43 9.91
CA LYS A 62 1.63 -46.86 9.66
C LYS A 62 2.82 -47.53 8.98
N ASN A 63 3.96 -46.84 8.87
CA ASN A 63 5.18 -47.42 8.34
C ASN A 63 5.79 -48.40 9.36
N PRO A 64 5.90 -49.71 9.03
CA PRO A 64 6.50 -50.69 9.93
C PRO A 64 8.00 -50.46 10.16
N LYS A 65 8.68 -49.73 9.26
CA LYS A 65 10.09 -49.35 9.39
C LYS A 65 10.29 -47.97 10.06
N CYS A 66 9.28 -47.44 10.74
CA CYS A 66 9.38 -46.13 11.39
C CYS A 66 10.41 -46.17 12.53
N SER A 67 11.31 -45.19 12.55
CA SER A 67 12.31 -45.00 13.62
C SER A 67 11.70 -44.98 15.02
N HIS A 68 10.48 -44.44 15.15
CA HIS A 68 9.75 -44.39 16.43
C HIS A 68 9.39 -45.77 16.99
N LEU A 69 9.18 -46.77 16.12
CA LEU A 69 8.84 -48.12 16.56
C LEU A 69 10.02 -48.85 17.22
N LYS A 70 11.25 -48.31 17.11
CA LYS A 70 12.42 -48.82 17.84
C LYS A 70 12.27 -48.63 19.36
N SER A 71 11.53 -47.62 19.79
CA SER A 71 11.38 -47.25 21.21
C SER A 71 9.95 -47.36 21.73
N TYR A 72 8.96 -47.57 20.85
CA TYR A 72 7.53 -47.55 21.21
C TYR A 72 6.74 -48.65 20.50
N LYS A 73 5.70 -49.18 21.15
CA LYS A 73 4.81 -50.24 20.61
C LYS A 73 3.83 -49.72 19.56
N THR A 74 3.61 -48.41 19.48
CA THR A 74 2.64 -47.79 18.58
C THR A 74 3.32 -46.81 17.63
N GLY A 75 2.74 -46.64 16.44
CA GLY A 75 3.24 -45.69 15.46
C GLY A 75 3.16 -44.25 15.97
N LYS A 76 4.12 -43.41 15.54
CA LYS A 76 4.18 -42.00 15.94
C LYS A 76 2.88 -41.29 15.56
N GLN A 77 2.26 -40.64 16.54
CA GLN A 77 1.13 -39.76 16.32
C GLN A 77 1.62 -38.35 15.95
N CYS A 78 0.91 -37.68 15.05
CA CYS A 78 1.17 -36.31 14.64
C CYS A 78 -0.12 -35.51 14.47
N VAL A 79 0.01 -34.21 14.74
CA VAL A 79 -1.02 -33.19 14.54
C VAL A 79 -0.50 -32.24 13.46
N ILE A 80 -1.32 -32.01 12.43
CA ILE A 80 -0.91 -31.17 11.29
C ILE A 80 -0.69 -29.72 11.71
N THR A 81 -1.56 -29.17 12.56
CA THR A 81 -1.55 -27.74 12.94
C THR A 81 -0.30 -27.29 13.70
N THR A 82 0.48 -28.23 14.26
CA THR A 82 1.76 -27.95 14.93
C THR A 82 2.98 -28.17 14.05
N SER A 83 2.82 -28.69 12.83
CA SER A 83 3.95 -28.93 11.92
C SER A 83 4.49 -27.62 11.35
N SER A 84 5.81 -27.43 11.39
CA SER A 84 6.48 -26.28 10.74
C SER A 84 6.23 -26.28 9.23
N GLN A 85 6.36 -27.44 8.59
CA GLN A 85 6.07 -27.61 7.16
C GLN A 85 4.64 -27.23 6.80
N PHE A 86 3.68 -27.53 7.67
CA PHE A 86 2.29 -27.11 7.46
C PHE A 86 2.16 -25.60 7.55
N ARG A 87 2.76 -24.96 8.56
CA ARG A 87 2.74 -23.51 8.71
C ARG A 87 3.35 -22.81 7.50
N GLU A 88 4.55 -23.21 7.08
CA GLU A 88 5.23 -22.64 5.91
C GLU A 88 4.41 -22.78 4.62
N LEU A 89 3.82 -23.96 4.39
CA LEU A 89 2.99 -24.20 3.21
C LEU A 89 1.71 -23.36 3.22
N ILE A 90 1.08 -23.20 4.39
CA ILE A 90 -0.10 -22.34 4.55
C ILE A 90 0.28 -20.87 4.33
N PHE A 91 1.35 -20.39 4.96
CA PHE A 91 1.81 -19.01 4.77
C PHE A 91 2.18 -18.72 3.32
N GLY A 92 2.86 -19.64 2.64
CA GLY A 92 3.18 -19.50 1.22
C GLY A 92 1.92 -19.41 0.35
N LYS A 93 0.90 -20.23 0.61
CA LYS A 93 -0.38 -20.20 -0.11
C LYS A 93 -1.19 -18.93 0.16
N LEU A 94 -1.24 -18.48 1.42
CA LEU A 94 -1.89 -17.23 1.79
C LEU A 94 -1.19 -16.03 1.18
N LYS A 95 0.14 -16.03 1.15
CA LYS A 95 0.93 -14.96 0.52
C LYS A 95 0.66 -14.89 -0.99
N ALA A 96 0.64 -16.03 -1.69
CA ALA A 96 0.32 -16.06 -3.12
C ALA A 96 -1.11 -15.54 -3.39
N LEU A 97 -2.09 -15.94 -2.57
CA LEU A 97 -3.45 -15.42 -2.67
C LEU A 97 -3.49 -13.90 -2.43
N TYR A 98 -2.78 -13.40 -1.43
CA TYR A 98 -2.66 -11.97 -1.15
C TYR A 98 -2.04 -11.20 -2.32
N GLU A 99 -0.95 -11.71 -2.90
CA GLU A 99 -0.28 -11.09 -4.05
C GLU A 99 -1.20 -11.03 -5.28
N ASP A 100 -1.91 -12.12 -5.58
CA ASP A 100 -2.91 -12.15 -6.66
C ASP A 100 -4.07 -11.16 -6.42
N LEU A 101 -4.50 -11.02 -5.15
CA LEU A 101 -5.62 -10.15 -4.79
C LEU A 101 -5.25 -8.67 -4.87
N LEU A 102 -4.07 -8.26 -4.38
CA LEU A 102 -3.75 -6.83 -4.19
C LEU A 102 -2.60 -6.30 -5.05
N LYS A 103 -1.60 -7.13 -5.40
CA LYS A 103 -0.35 -6.63 -5.98
C LYS A 103 -0.38 -6.60 -7.51
N ASP A 104 -0.90 -7.64 -8.14
CA ASP A 104 -0.80 -7.81 -9.60
C ASP A 104 -1.98 -7.17 -10.37
N GLY A 105 -2.88 -6.45 -9.68
CA GLY A 105 -4.04 -5.80 -10.30
C GLY A 105 -4.93 -6.77 -11.08
N ALA A 106 -4.89 -8.06 -10.75
CA ALA A 106 -5.57 -9.10 -11.51
C ALA A 106 -7.08 -8.85 -11.52
N LYS A 107 -7.72 -9.03 -12.69
CA LYS A 107 -9.18 -8.93 -12.81
C LYS A 107 -9.85 -9.99 -11.92
N ASN A 108 -10.97 -9.66 -11.29
CA ASN A 108 -11.70 -10.58 -10.39
C ASN A 108 -11.96 -11.94 -11.05
N LYS A 109 -12.33 -11.94 -12.34
CA LYS A 109 -12.52 -13.15 -13.16
C LYS A 109 -11.29 -14.07 -13.21
N THR A 110 -10.09 -13.50 -13.28
CA THR A 110 -8.85 -14.28 -13.36
C THR A 110 -8.56 -14.97 -12.02
N VAL A 111 -8.72 -14.23 -10.92
CA VAL A 111 -8.55 -14.76 -9.56
C VAL A 111 -9.62 -15.80 -9.26
N ALA A 112 -10.87 -15.51 -9.60
CA ALA A 112 -12.01 -16.42 -9.48
C ALA A 112 -11.74 -17.76 -10.16
N LYS A 113 -11.25 -17.74 -11.41
CA LYS A 113 -10.90 -18.95 -12.15
C LYS A 113 -9.73 -19.70 -11.52
N LYS A 114 -8.68 -19.00 -11.07
CA LYS A 114 -7.47 -19.60 -10.47
C LYS A 114 -7.79 -20.35 -9.17
N TYR A 115 -8.66 -19.77 -8.34
CA TYR A 115 -9.01 -20.32 -7.03
C TYR A 115 -10.34 -21.08 -7.00
N GLY A 116 -11.05 -21.17 -8.13
CA GLY A 116 -12.32 -21.90 -8.23
C GLY A 116 -13.46 -21.29 -7.43
N ILE A 117 -13.51 -19.95 -7.34
CA ILE A 117 -14.48 -19.18 -6.55
C ILE A 117 -15.24 -18.19 -7.43
N SER A 118 -16.35 -17.61 -6.95
CA SER A 118 -17.10 -16.62 -7.73
C SER A 118 -16.40 -15.26 -7.75
N GLU A 119 -16.67 -14.45 -8.78
CA GLU A 119 -16.15 -13.07 -8.83
C GLU A 119 -16.65 -12.20 -7.68
N SER A 120 -17.89 -12.44 -7.22
CA SER A 120 -18.46 -11.77 -6.04
C SER A 120 -17.70 -12.11 -4.76
N GLN A 121 -17.26 -13.36 -4.60
CA GLN A 121 -16.44 -13.80 -3.47
C GLN A 121 -15.03 -13.17 -3.49
N VAL A 122 -14.43 -13.03 -4.67
CA VAL A 122 -13.15 -12.30 -4.83
C VAL A 122 -13.32 -10.83 -4.43
N SER A 123 -14.42 -10.20 -4.85
CA SER A 123 -14.72 -8.82 -4.47
C SER A 123 -14.89 -8.66 -2.96
N ALA A 124 -15.66 -9.55 -2.33
CA ALA A 124 -15.88 -9.52 -0.88
C ALA A 124 -14.56 -9.71 -0.11
N LEU A 125 -13.71 -10.64 -0.55
CA LEU A 125 -12.38 -10.84 0.03
C LEU A 125 -11.50 -9.59 -0.05
N ARG A 126 -11.50 -8.89 -1.20
CA ARG A 126 -10.75 -7.64 -1.35
C ARG A 126 -11.23 -6.60 -0.35
N THR A 127 -12.54 -6.39 -0.28
CA THR A 127 -13.14 -5.43 0.65
C THR A 127 -12.86 -5.77 2.11
N GLU A 128 -12.87 -7.04 2.49
CA GLU A 128 -12.49 -7.47 3.85
C GLU A 128 -11.03 -7.20 4.17
N ILE A 129 -10.12 -7.46 3.22
CA ILE A 129 -8.70 -7.17 3.40
C ILE A 129 -8.46 -5.66 3.47
N GLU A 130 -9.07 -4.88 2.58
CA GLU A 130 -9.03 -3.42 2.61
C GLU A 130 -9.56 -2.88 3.94
N SER A 131 -10.72 -3.36 4.40
CA SER A 131 -11.30 -2.95 5.69
C SER A 131 -10.43 -3.37 6.88
N ALA A 132 -9.77 -4.53 6.82
CA ALA A 132 -8.84 -4.97 7.86
C ALA A 132 -7.56 -4.11 7.86
N ILE A 133 -7.07 -3.73 6.68
CA ILE A 133 -5.96 -2.78 6.53
C ILE A 133 -6.38 -1.41 7.10
N ASP A 134 -7.55 -0.90 6.72
CA ASP A 134 -8.10 0.37 7.22
C ASP A 134 -8.29 0.37 8.74
N LYS A 135 -8.71 -0.76 9.33
CA LYS A 135 -8.83 -0.91 10.79
C LYS A 135 -7.48 -1.01 11.50
N LEU A 136 -6.44 -1.50 10.83
CA LEU A 136 -5.06 -1.45 11.31
C LEU A 136 -4.44 -0.05 11.14
N ASN A 137 -5.06 0.80 10.32
CA ASN A 137 -4.53 2.11 9.96
C ASN A 137 -4.83 3.20 11.00
N GLY A 138 -4.00 3.21 12.04
CA GLY A 138 -3.32 4.47 12.40
C GLY A 138 -2.21 4.86 11.40
N LEU A 139 -2.31 4.41 10.14
CA LEU A 139 -1.31 4.40 9.07
C LEU A 139 -1.81 5.16 7.82
N ASP A 140 -2.64 6.19 8.00
CA ASP A 140 -2.88 7.22 6.96
C ASP A 140 -1.63 8.08 6.69
N THR A 141 -0.44 7.52 6.89
CA THR A 141 0.82 8.16 6.56
C THR A 141 1.38 7.46 5.33
N LEU A 142 1.46 8.21 4.23
CA LEU A 142 2.07 7.78 2.96
C LEU A 142 3.51 7.28 3.12
N VAL A 143 4.12 7.58 4.27
CA VAL A 143 5.44 7.13 4.68
C VAL A 143 5.39 6.52 6.08
N LEU A 144 6.18 5.47 6.31
CA LEU A 144 6.29 4.81 7.62
C LEU A 144 6.93 5.69 8.70
N THR A 145 7.71 6.69 8.29
CA THR A 145 8.39 7.66 9.16
C THR A 145 8.41 9.03 8.48
N PRO A 146 8.34 10.14 9.23
CA PRO A 146 8.46 11.47 8.64
C PRO A 146 9.79 11.65 7.88
N GLN A 147 9.75 12.21 6.68
CA GLN A 147 10.92 12.40 5.82
C GLN A 147 11.67 13.71 6.15
N PRO A 148 12.98 13.83 5.83
CA PRO A 148 13.77 15.01 6.16
C PRO A 148 13.61 16.18 5.17
N ASP A 149 12.75 16.04 4.15
CA ASP A 149 12.57 17.02 3.09
C ASP A 149 12.26 18.43 3.61
N LYS A 150 12.69 19.46 2.86
CA LYS A 150 12.29 20.86 3.10
C LYS A 150 11.59 21.49 1.90
N ALA A 151 11.67 20.82 0.77
CA ALA A 151 11.05 21.21 -0.47
C ALA A 151 10.22 20.05 -1.04
N ILE A 152 9.09 20.38 -1.65
CA ILE A 152 8.25 19.40 -2.34
C ILE A 152 7.96 19.84 -3.78
N ALA A 153 7.71 18.87 -4.65
CA ALA A 153 7.12 19.10 -5.96
C ALA A 153 5.65 18.69 -5.93
N ILE A 154 4.76 19.57 -6.37
CA ILE A 154 3.33 19.27 -6.55
C ILE A 154 3.05 19.14 -8.04
N ASP A 155 2.49 18.00 -8.42
CA ASP A 155 2.09 17.68 -9.78
C ASP A 155 0.67 17.09 -9.80
N GLU A 156 0.01 17.18 -10.97
CA GLU A 156 -1.33 16.66 -11.19
C GLU A 156 -1.38 15.75 -12.42
N THR A 157 -2.03 14.60 -12.25
CA THR A 157 -2.41 13.73 -13.38
C THR A 157 -3.93 13.53 -13.37
N PHE A 158 -4.51 13.22 -14.52
CA PHE A 158 -5.94 12.97 -14.62
C PHE A 158 -6.24 11.63 -15.28
N LEU A 159 -7.29 10.99 -14.81
CA LEU A 159 -7.83 9.75 -15.33
C LEU A 159 -9.29 9.98 -15.72
N LYS A 160 -9.74 9.34 -16.80
CA LYS A 160 -11.16 9.34 -17.18
C LYS A 160 -11.80 8.04 -16.71
N ILE A 161 -12.78 8.13 -15.82
CA ILE A 161 -13.58 7.01 -15.33
C ILE A 161 -15.02 7.28 -15.76
N GLU A 162 -15.56 6.43 -16.65
CA GLU A 162 -16.93 6.56 -17.19
C GLU A 162 -17.23 7.96 -17.76
N GLY A 163 -16.25 8.56 -18.46
CA GLY A 163 -16.37 9.90 -19.03
C GLY A 163 -16.17 11.06 -18.05
N THR A 164 -16.08 10.79 -16.74
CA THR A 164 -15.77 11.78 -15.71
C THR A 164 -14.26 11.89 -15.54
N SER A 165 -13.73 13.12 -15.55
CA SER A 165 -12.30 13.35 -15.26
C SER A 165 -12.08 13.40 -13.75
N ILE A 166 -11.19 12.53 -13.27
CA ILE A 166 -10.74 12.46 -11.89
C ILE A 166 -9.28 12.89 -11.85
N TYR A 167 -8.95 13.83 -10.99
CA TYR A 167 -7.61 14.34 -10.78
C TYR A 167 -6.94 13.57 -9.65
N VAL A 168 -5.69 13.21 -9.83
CA VAL A 168 -4.79 12.71 -8.80
C VAL A 168 -3.71 13.75 -8.62
N ILE A 169 -3.73 14.42 -7.47
CA ILE A 169 -2.79 15.47 -7.10
C ILE A 169 -1.76 14.82 -6.17
N ILE A 170 -0.48 15.00 -6.47
CA ILE A 170 0.62 14.32 -5.79
C ILE A 170 1.63 15.36 -5.31
N ALA A 171 2.07 15.25 -4.06
CA ALA A 171 3.24 15.96 -3.53
C ALA A 171 4.38 14.98 -3.31
N THR A 172 5.55 15.28 -3.88
CA THR A 172 6.76 14.44 -3.80
C THR A 172 7.90 15.20 -3.14
N GLY A 173 8.62 14.57 -2.22
CA GLY A 173 9.81 15.13 -1.59
C GLY A 173 10.99 15.24 -2.55
N TYR A 174 11.77 16.32 -2.44
CA TYR A 174 12.97 16.53 -3.26
C TYR A 174 14.18 15.68 -2.84
N GLU A 175 14.36 15.45 -1.54
CA GLU A 175 15.48 14.67 -0.99
C GLU A 175 15.13 13.19 -0.91
N SER A 176 13.92 12.87 -0.44
CA SER A 176 13.50 11.47 -0.27
C SER A 176 12.98 10.83 -1.55
N HIS A 177 12.54 11.63 -2.53
CA HIS A 177 11.82 11.18 -3.73
C HIS A 177 10.56 10.33 -3.43
N LYS A 178 10.01 10.44 -2.21
CA LYS A 178 8.79 9.74 -1.82
C LYS A 178 7.57 10.61 -2.03
N THR A 179 6.43 9.97 -2.22
CA THR A 179 5.12 10.62 -2.16
C THR A 179 4.80 10.97 -0.71
N LEU A 180 4.55 12.24 -0.45
CA LEU A 180 4.32 12.81 0.89
C LEU A 180 2.89 13.33 1.05
N GLY A 181 2.20 13.63 -0.04
CA GLY A 181 0.76 13.92 -0.04
C GLY A 181 0.12 13.36 -1.30
N ILE A 182 -1.10 12.86 -1.21
CA ILE A 182 -1.87 12.40 -2.37
C ILE A 182 -3.35 12.67 -2.17
N LYS A 183 -4.00 13.21 -3.20
CA LYS A 183 -5.45 13.35 -3.21
C LYS A 183 -6.04 12.98 -4.54
N VAL A 184 -7.07 12.15 -4.50
CA VAL A 184 -7.93 11.85 -5.64
C VAL A 184 -9.18 12.71 -5.52
N SER A 185 -9.43 13.60 -6.48
CA SER A 185 -10.54 14.55 -6.45
C SER A 185 -11.19 14.73 -7.81
N LYS A 186 -12.48 15.10 -7.81
CA LYS A 186 -13.20 15.52 -9.04
C LYS A 186 -12.86 16.95 -9.46
N SER A 187 -12.19 17.69 -8.59
CA SER A 187 -11.76 19.07 -8.80
C SER A 187 -10.26 19.25 -8.54
N ARG A 188 -9.75 20.40 -9.00
CA ARG A 188 -8.39 20.88 -8.71
C ARG A 188 -8.46 22.27 -8.07
N SER A 189 -9.28 22.39 -7.03
CA SER A 189 -9.49 23.64 -6.31
C SER A 189 -8.28 24.00 -5.45
N GLU A 190 -8.21 25.26 -5.01
CA GLU A 190 -7.23 25.70 -4.00
C GLU A 190 -7.24 24.79 -2.77
N TRP A 191 -8.44 24.38 -2.34
CA TRP A 191 -8.64 23.54 -1.17
C TRP A 191 -8.12 22.12 -1.38
N ASP A 192 -8.31 21.56 -2.59
CA ASP A 192 -7.75 20.26 -2.96
C ASP A 192 -6.21 20.27 -2.88
N ILE A 193 -5.57 21.32 -3.39
CA ILE A 193 -4.12 21.48 -3.28
C ILE A 193 -3.67 21.67 -1.82
N ARG A 194 -4.42 22.43 -1.03
CA ARG A 194 -4.10 22.68 0.38
C ARG A 194 -4.14 21.40 1.22
N GLU A 195 -5.07 20.50 0.94
CA GLU A 195 -5.12 19.21 1.64
C GLU A 195 -3.89 18.35 1.36
N VAL A 196 -3.48 18.24 0.09
CA VAL A 196 -2.27 17.51 -0.30
C VAL A 196 -1.03 18.11 0.35
N PHE A 197 -0.96 19.45 0.40
CA PHE A 197 0.13 20.14 1.08
C PHE A 197 0.16 19.86 2.59
N ASN A 198 -1.00 19.90 3.26
CA ASN A 198 -1.11 19.64 4.70
C ASN A 198 -0.79 18.18 5.04
N GLU A 199 -1.11 17.25 4.15
CA GLU A 199 -0.71 15.85 4.28
C GLU A 199 0.81 15.71 4.12
N ALA A 200 1.41 16.40 3.15
CA ALA A 200 2.85 16.46 2.98
C ALA A 200 3.57 17.03 4.21
N GLU A 201 3.08 18.12 4.81
CA GLU A 201 3.65 18.67 6.05
C GLU A 201 3.61 17.65 7.19
N ARG A 202 2.52 16.88 7.34
CA ARG A 202 2.41 15.84 8.37
C ARG A 202 3.40 14.68 8.16
N ASN A 203 3.82 14.46 6.93
CA ASN A 203 4.74 13.39 6.54
C ASN A 203 6.22 13.84 6.51
N ILE A 204 6.53 15.06 6.95
CA ILE A 204 7.88 15.65 6.94
C ILE A 204 8.27 16.08 8.36
N LYS A 205 9.57 16.01 8.70
CA LYS A 205 10.11 16.41 10.00
C LYS A 205 10.22 17.93 10.22
N HIS A 206 10.33 18.67 9.12
CA HIS A 206 10.54 20.10 9.06
C HIS A 206 9.42 20.78 8.29
N ASP A 207 9.24 22.08 8.51
CA ASP A 207 8.30 22.86 7.72
C ASP A 207 8.77 22.96 6.26
N ILE A 208 7.84 22.77 5.33
CA ILE A 208 8.10 22.94 3.90
C ILE A 208 8.38 24.42 3.62
N ASN A 209 9.57 24.78 3.17
CA ASN A 209 9.92 26.17 2.86
C ASN A 209 9.89 26.47 1.35
N ALA A 210 9.87 25.44 0.52
CA ALA A 210 9.84 25.58 -0.93
C ALA A 210 8.88 24.58 -1.59
N VAL A 211 8.16 25.04 -2.60
CA VAL A 211 7.28 24.20 -3.42
C VAL A 211 7.59 24.46 -4.88
N SER A 212 7.79 23.42 -5.67
CA SER A 212 7.79 23.53 -7.13
C SER A 212 6.48 23.03 -7.71
N SER A 213 5.94 23.73 -8.71
CA SER A 213 4.80 23.21 -9.47
C SER A 213 4.81 23.74 -10.89
N ASP A 214 4.00 23.13 -11.73
CA ASP A 214 3.60 23.76 -12.99
C ASP A 214 2.77 25.03 -12.74
N ALA A 215 2.59 25.84 -13.78
CA ALA A 215 1.87 27.12 -13.75
C ALA A 215 0.34 26.98 -13.57
N LEU A 216 -0.08 26.22 -12.57
CA LEU A 216 -1.45 26.07 -12.15
C LEU A 216 -1.88 27.23 -11.24
N ASN A 217 -3.05 27.81 -11.52
CA ASN A 217 -3.59 28.92 -10.72
C ASN A 217 -3.99 28.48 -9.31
N ALA A 218 -4.50 27.25 -9.16
CA ALA A 218 -4.91 26.72 -7.86
C ALA A 218 -3.73 26.56 -6.89
N THR A 219 -2.60 26.03 -7.35
CA THR A 219 -1.38 25.93 -6.53
C THR A 219 -0.86 27.30 -6.14
N GLN A 220 -0.86 28.25 -7.08
CA GLN A 220 -0.47 29.63 -6.77
C GLN A 220 -1.37 30.26 -5.69
N ALA A 221 -2.68 30.06 -5.78
CA ALA A 221 -3.63 30.57 -4.78
C ALA A 221 -3.42 29.91 -3.41
N ALA A 222 -3.30 28.58 -3.39
CA ALA A 222 -3.10 27.80 -2.16
C ALA A 222 -1.85 28.25 -1.41
N LEU A 223 -0.71 28.39 -2.11
CA LEU A 223 0.55 28.80 -1.50
C LEU A 223 0.56 30.27 -1.07
N LYS A 224 -0.09 31.15 -1.84
CA LYS A 224 -0.23 32.59 -1.55
C LYS A 224 -1.07 32.88 -0.30
N ASN A 225 -1.96 31.96 0.08
CA ASN A 225 -2.87 32.09 1.21
C ASN A 225 -2.47 31.20 2.41
N LEU A 226 -1.24 30.70 2.44
CA LEU A 226 -0.72 29.88 3.56
C LEU A 226 -0.54 30.66 4.86
N ASN A 227 -0.44 31.99 4.78
CA ASN A 227 -0.15 32.88 5.91
C ASN A 227 1.16 32.53 6.65
N ARG A 228 2.14 32.00 5.92
CA ARG A 228 3.50 31.75 6.40
C ARG A 228 4.49 31.90 5.27
N GLU A 229 5.74 32.17 5.62
CA GLU A 229 6.82 32.33 4.65
C GLU A 229 7.00 31.07 3.81
N ILE A 230 7.04 31.25 2.48
CA ILE A 230 7.25 30.15 1.53
C ILE A 230 7.76 30.64 0.18
N THR A 231 8.58 29.80 -0.46
CA THR A 231 9.06 30.02 -1.82
C THR A 231 8.34 29.10 -2.79
N HIS A 232 7.64 29.66 -3.77
CA HIS A 232 6.98 28.94 -4.85
C HIS A 232 7.79 29.06 -6.15
N ILE A 233 8.28 27.94 -6.65
CA ILE A 233 9.00 27.81 -7.92
C ILE A 233 8.01 27.33 -8.98
N ILE A 234 7.62 28.23 -9.87
CA ILE A 234 6.65 27.94 -10.92
C ILE A 234 7.39 27.64 -12.21
N HIS A 235 7.12 26.48 -12.79
CA HIS A 235 7.55 26.10 -14.12
C HIS A 235 6.44 26.42 -15.14
N PRO A 236 6.61 27.44 -15.99
CA PRO A 236 5.64 27.72 -17.04
C PRO A 236 5.65 26.59 -18.06
N HIS A 237 4.52 25.91 -18.22
CA HIS A 237 4.33 24.86 -19.22
C HIS A 237 4.14 25.46 -20.64
N LYS A 238 5.09 26.29 -21.07
CA LYS A 238 5.15 26.92 -22.39
C LYS A 238 6.53 26.75 -22.99
N LYS A 239 6.62 26.17 -24.18
CA LYS A 239 7.90 26.04 -24.92
C LYS A 239 8.53 27.42 -25.20
N PRO A 240 9.85 27.57 -25.09
CA PRO A 240 10.81 26.63 -24.50
C PRO A 240 10.63 26.52 -22.97
N PHE A 241 10.72 25.30 -22.42
CA PHE A 241 10.56 24.99 -20.99
C PHE A 241 11.79 25.40 -20.15
N ASP A 242 12.38 26.54 -20.48
CA ASP A 242 13.64 27.02 -19.92
C ASP A 242 13.47 28.21 -18.98
N LYS A 243 12.23 28.51 -18.64
CA LYS A 243 11.85 29.64 -17.78
C LYS A 243 11.38 29.12 -16.43
N ALA A 244 11.58 29.93 -15.41
CA ALA A 244 11.03 29.72 -14.09
C ALA A 244 10.57 31.07 -13.53
N ILE A 245 9.52 31.02 -12.72
CA ILE A 245 9.07 32.17 -11.94
C ILE A 245 9.20 31.76 -10.48
N ILE A 246 10.10 32.40 -9.75
CA ILE A 246 10.29 32.16 -8.32
C ILE A 246 9.52 33.25 -7.60
N ARG A 247 8.53 32.87 -6.79
CA ARG A 247 7.82 33.79 -5.92
C ARG A 247 8.16 33.48 -4.48
N HIS A 248 8.55 34.50 -3.75
CA HIS A 248 8.75 34.41 -2.31
C HIS A 248 7.65 35.23 -1.65
N TYR A 249 6.87 34.58 -0.79
CA TYR A 249 5.83 35.22 0.01
C TYR A 249 6.35 35.37 1.43
N SER A 250 6.39 36.61 1.92
CA SER A 250 6.65 36.94 3.31
C SER A 250 5.51 37.83 3.85
N TYR A 251 5.40 37.89 5.17
CA TYR A 251 4.27 38.53 5.84
C TYR A 251 4.80 39.43 6.96
N GLU A 252 4.41 40.70 6.94
CA GLU A 252 4.83 41.70 7.92
C GLU A 252 3.66 42.67 8.14
N ASN A 253 3.31 42.96 9.40
CA ASN A 253 2.33 44.00 9.75
C ASN A 253 1.00 43.94 8.95
N ASN A 254 0.37 42.76 8.83
CA ASN A 254 -0.83 42.50 8.01
C ASN A 254 -0.68 42.75 6.50
N GLU A 255 0.53 42.95 6.01
CA GLU A 255 0.83 42.97 4.58
C GLU A 255 1.46 41.63 4.16
N ARG A 256 1.09 41.16 2.97
CA ARG A 256 1.86 40.16 2.25
C ARG A 256 2.80 40.85 1.28
N ILE A 257 4.08 40.62 1.46
CA ILE A 257 5.14 41.03 0.53
C ILE A 257 5.38 39.86 -0.43
N THR A 258 5.24 40.11 -1.73
CA THR A 258 5.45 39.12 -2.79
C THR A 258 6.64 39.55 -3.63
N THR A 259 7.78 38.88 -3.45
CA THR A 259 8.95 39.06 -4.30
C THR A 259 8.88 38.07 -5.46
N THR A 260 8.81 38.56 -6.69
CA THR A 260 8.77 37.73 -7.90
C THR A 260 10.07 37.88 -8.67
N ILE A 261 10.74 36.77 -8.94
CA ILE A 261 11.93 36.69 -9.77
C ILE A 261 11.60 35.88 -11.02
N GLY A 262 11.64 36.52 -12.18
CA GLY A 262 11.54 35.87 -13.48
C GLY A 262 12.91 35.45 -14.00
N VAL A 263 13.05 34.16 -14.31
CA VAL A 263 14.24 33.56 -14.92
C VAL A 263 13.95 33.32 -16.40
N LYS A 264 14.67 34.04 -17.28
CA LYS A 264 14.43 33.99 -18.74
C LYS A 264 15.34 33.02 -19.49
N SER A 265 16.46 32.63 -18.89
CA SER A 265 17.50 31.77 -19.48
C SER A 265 17.44 30.38 -18.89
N ASN A 266 17.72 29.36 -19.71
CA ASN A 266 17.84 27.97 -19.26
C ASN A 266 18.84 27.84 -18.09
N PHE A 267 18.29 27.74 -16.88
CA PHE A 267 19.05 27.62 -15.63
C PHE A 267 19.95 26.36 -15.60
N PHE A 268 19.55 25.30 -16.29
CA PHE A 268 20.27 24.02 -16.34
C PHE A 268 21.50 24.05 -17.26
N LYS A 269 21.65 25.04 -18.13
CA LYS A 269 22.86 25.17 -18.97
C LYS A 269 24.01 25.77 -18.15
N LYS A 270 25.10 25.00 -18.04
CA LYS A 270 26.32 25.40 -17.31
C LYS A 270 27.02 26.65 -17.89
N ARG A 271 26.87 26.90 -19.20
CA ARG A 271 27.39 28.09 -19.91
C ARG A 271 26.23 28.89 -20.53
N GLY A 272 26.06 30.13 -20.09
CA GLY A 272 25.06 31.08 -20.60
C GLY A 272 24.92 32.32 -19.71
N LYS A 273 24.56 33.47 -20.29
CA LYS A 273 24.27 34.69 -19.53
C LYS A 273 22.94 34.52 -18.80
N ARG A 274 22.98 34.46 -17.47
CA ARG A 274 21.79 34.38 -16.63
C ARG A 274 21.16 35.77 -16.52
N GLN A 275 19.88 35.87 -16.85
CA GLN A 275 19.11 37.11 -16.70
C GLN A 275 17.96 36.87 -15.72
N PHE A 276 17.96 37.68 -14.66
CA PHE A 276 16.92 37.71 -13.64
C PHE A 276 16.22 39.06 -13.72
N ARG A 277 14.89 39.07 -13.63
CA ARG A 277 14.10 40.28 -13.42
C ARG A 277 13.36 40.11 -12.12
N TYR A 278 13.46 41.08 -11.22
CA TYR A 278 12.76 41.03 -9.95
C TYR A 278 11.69 42.13 -9.88
N MET A 279 10.65 41.87 -9.11
CA MET A 279 9.60 42.81 -8.77
C MET A 279 9.10 42.48 -7.37
N GLU A 280 8.90 43.50 -6.55
CA GLU A 280 8.25 43.37 -5.25
C GLU A 280 6.86 43.99 -5.34
N ALA A 281 5.86 43.32 -4.75
CA ALA A 281 4.51 43.86 -4.60
C ALA A 281 4.04 43.63 -3.17
N ARG A 282 3.43 44.65 -2.57
CA ARG A 282 2.83 44.59 -1.22
C ARG A 282 1.32 44.52 -1.35
N THR A 283 0.69 43.66 -0.57
CA THR A 283 -0.77 43.52 -0.53
C THR A 283 -1.25 43.61 0.91
N ASP A 284 -2.07 44.61 1.22
CA ASP A 284 -2.78 44.69 2.49
C ASP A 284 -3.79 43.53 2.62
N LEU A 285 -3.71 42.80 3.73
CA LEU A 285 -4.58 41.67 4.08
C LEU A 285 -5.73 42.09 5.01
N SER A 286 -5.82 43.37 5.37
CA SER A 286 -6.90 43.89 6.20
C SER A 286 -8.26 43.53 5.60
N PRO A 287 -9.17 42.94 6.39
CA PRO A 287 -10.47 42.49 5.90
C PRO A 287 -11.24 43.70 5.38
N LYS A 288 -11.52 43.71 4.07
CA LYS A 288 -12.38 44.72 3.46
C LYS A 288 -13.81 44.46 3.92
N ILE A 289 -14.30 45.26 4.85
CA ILE A 289 -15.72 45.29 5.23
C ILE A 289 -16.49 45.68 3.96
N LYS A 290 -17.20 44.72 3.35
CA LYS A 290 -18.16 45.02 2.30
C LYS A 290 -19.30 45.79 2.95
N LYS A 291 -19.49 47.05 2.55
CA LYS A 291 -20.75 47.76 2.77
C LYS A 291 -21.84 47.14 1.90
#